data_AF-A0A7J4INB0-F1
#
_entry.id   AF-A0A7J4INB0-F1
#
_cell.length_a   1.000
_cell.length_b   1.000
_cell.length_c   1.000
_cell.angle_alpha   90.00
_cell.angle_beta   90.00
_cell.angle_gamma   90.00
#
_symmetry.space_group_name_H-M   'P 1'
#
loop_
_entity.id
_entity.type
_entity.pdbx_description
1 polymer ?
#
loop_
_entity_poly.entity_id
_entity_poly.type
_entity_poly.pdbx_seq_one_letter_code
_entity_poly.pdbx_strand_id
1 'polypeptide(L)'
;IIENYNQNTLQKLPKNIPLWRADNLSILIEHSPLRADLDALRTTMTMDVGIVKSNDRLKRAERRINHLENEVNIIWERCKPTQDLVELRNLIQVAKIVVSASLGREENIGLHYNKDLE
;
A
#
# COMPACT_ATOMS: atom_id res chain seq x y z
N ILE A 1 -8.64 -16.16 8.24
CA ILE A 1 -9.70 -15.30 8.85
C ILE A 1 -11.09 -15.75 8.41
N ILE A 2 -11.38 -15.81 7.11
CA ILE A 2 -12.69 -16.24 6.58
C ILE A 2 -13.03 -17.68 7.01
N GLU A 3 -12.10 -18.62 6.89
CA GLU A 3 -12.30 -20.00 7.38
C GLU A 3 -12.57 -20.06 8.88
N ASN A 4 -11.80 -19.32 9.68
CA ASN A 4 -12.00 -19.28 11.14
C ASN A 4 -13.32 -18.61 11.55
N TYR A 5 -13.81 -17.65 10.76
CA TYR A 5 -15.14 -17.06 10.95
C TYR A 5 -16.23 -18.11 10.67
N ASN A 6 -16.14 -18.80 9.53
CA ASN A 6 -17.09 -19.85 9.16
C ASN A 6 -17.11 -21.02 10.16
N GLN A 7 -15.95 -21.32 10.75
CA GLN A 7 -15.80 -22.36 11.78
C GLN A 7 -16.04 -21.84 13.22
N ASN A 8 -16.36 -20.56 13.39
CA ASN A 8 -16.54 -19.90 14.68
C ASN A 8 -15.34 -20.06 15.64
N THR A 9 -14.13 -20.17 15.09
CA THR A 9 -12.85 -20.35 15.80
C THR A 9 -12.03 -19.05 15.87
N LEU A 10 -12.66 -17.90 15.62
CA LEU A 10 -11.98 -16.61 15.73
C LEU A 10 -11.43 -16.43 17.16
N GLN A 11 -10.17 -16.00 17.23
CA GLN A 11 -9.54 -15.67 18.50
C GLN A 11 -10.35 -14.56 19.20
N LYS A 12 -10.62 -14.77 20.49
CA LYS A 12 -11.21 -13.73 21.33
C LYS A 12 -10.24 -12.55 21.41
N LEU A 13 -10.78 -11.34 21.31
CA LEU A 13 -9.99 -10.13 21.51
C LEU A 13 -9.28 -10.18 22.86
N PRO A 14 -7.99 -9.80 22.94
CA PRO A 14 -7.29 -9.74 24.20
C PRO A 14 -8.01 -8.79 25.17
N LYS A 15 -8.14 -9.18 26.44
CA LYS A 15 -8.91 -8.40 27.44
C LYS A 15 -8.28 -7.03 27.75
N ASN A 16 -6.96 -6.90 27.62
CA ASN A 16 -6.20 -5.69 27.94
C ASN A 16 -5.57 -5.07 26.68
N ILE A 17 -6.41 -4.57 25.77
CA ILE A 17 -5.93 -3.75 24.65
C ILE A 17 -5.59 -2.37 25.20
N PRO A 18 -4.36 -1.86 25.02
CA PRO A 18 -4.03 -0.50 25.42
C PRO A 18 -4.87 0.50 24.62
N LEU A 19 -5.28 1.59 25.27
CA LEU A 19 -5.84 2.73 24.56
C LEU A 19 -4.81 3.28 23.58
N TRP A 20 -5.27 3.73 22.42
CA TRP A 20 -4.39 4.44 21.49
C TRP A 20 -3.83 5.70 22.16
N ARG A 21 -2.51 5.89 22.09
CA ARG A 21 -1.82 7.05 22.67
C ARG A 21 -0.97 7.73 21.62
N ALA A 22 -1.06 9.05 21.57
CA ALA A 22 -0.26 9.92 20.71
C ALA A 22 0.73 10.78 21.50
N ASP A 23 1.00 10.37 22.74
CA ASP A 23 1.95 11.05 23.62
C ASP A 23 3.32 11.04 22.93
N ASN A 24 3.97 12.22 22.87
CA ASN A 24 5.24 12.46 22.19
C ASN A 24 5.24 12.46 20.65
N LEU A 25 4.08 12.39 19.98
CA LEU A 25 4.01 12.60 18.53
C LEU A 25 3.87 14.09 18.19
N SER A 26 4.64 14.54 17.20
CA SER A 26 4.54 15.91 16.68
C SER A 26 3.33 16.06 15.76
N ILE A 27 2.81 17.28 15.62
CA ILE A 27 1.84 17.58 14.56
C ILE A 27 2.62 17.72 13.27
N LEU A 28 2.17 17.08 12.19
CA LEU A 28 2.77 17.28 10.88
C LEU A 28 2.53 18.74 10.44
N ILE A 29 3.62 19.51 10.28
CA ILE A 29 3.54 20.93 9.90
C ILE A 29 3.58 21.07 8.37
N GLU A 30 4.32 20.19 7.69
CA GLU A 30 4.53 20.27 6.24
C GLU A 30 3.83 19.13 5.50
N HIS A 31 2.80 19.47 4.73
CA HIS A 31 2.04 18.52 3.90
C HIS A 31 2.61 18.36 2.47
N SER A 32 3.56 19.20 2.07
CA SER A 32 4.13 19.20 0.71
C SER A 32 4.73 17.83 0.31
N PRO A 33 5.49 17.14 1.19
CA PRO A 33 6.02 15.81 0.89
C PRO A 33 4.93 14.78 0.59
N LEU A 34 3.84 14.77 1.37
CA LEU A 34 2.74 13.81 1.17
C LEU A 34 2.06 13.96 -0.19
N ARG A 35 1.92 15.20 -0.68
CA ARG A 35 1.34 15.47 -2.01
C ARG A 35 2.26 14.97 -3.12
N ALA A 36 3.57 15.24 -3.00
CA ALA A 36 4.55 14.74 -3.96
C ALA A 36 4.58 13.21 -4.00
N ASP A 37 4.51 12.54 -2.84
CA ASP A 37 4.46 11.08 -2.74
C ASP A 37 3.17 10.50 -3.35
N LEU A 38 2.04 11.16 -3.13
CA LEU A 38 0.77 10.78 -3.75
C LEU A 38 0.84 10.86 -5.28
N ASP A 39 1.41 11.92 -5.82
CA ASP A 39 1.58 12.10 -7.27
C ASP A 39 2.58 11.10 -7.85
N ALA A 40 3.66 10.80 -7.12
CA ALA A 40 4.62 9.75 -7.48
C ALA A 40 3.96 8.35 -7.51
N LEU A 41 3.11 8.04 -6.52
CA LEU A 41 2.34 6.80 -6.48
C LEU A 41 1.40 6.69 -7.69
N ARG A 42 0.59 7.74 -7.94
CA ARG A 42 -0.36 7.79 -9.07
C ARG A 42 0.34 7.63 -10.41
N THR A 43 1.48 8.31 -10.58
CA THR A 43 2.30 8.20 -11.79
C THR A 43 2.84 6.79 -11.96
N THR A 44 3.32 6.17 -10.88
CA THR A 44 3.82 4.78 -10.89
C THR A 44 2.70 3.81 -11.29
N MET A 45 1.53 3.90 -10.67
CA MET A 45 0.41 3.01 -10.99
C MET A 45 -0.07 3.19 -12.44
N THR A 46 -0.15 4.42 -12.93
CA THR A 46 -0.57 4.72 -14.32
C THR A 46 0.45 4.19 -15.35
N MET A 47 1.74 4.46 -15.14
CA MET A 47 2.77 4.19 -16.14
C MET A 47 3.27 2.73 -16.13
N ASP A 48 3.32 2.12 -14.94
CA ASP A 48 3.93 0.80 -14.75
C ASP A 48 2.89 -0.31 -14.53
N VAL A 49 1.71 0.05 -14.01
CA VAL A 49 0.64 -0.89 -13.63
C VAL A 49 -0.66 -0.58 -14.41
N GLY A 50 -0.53 0.06 -15.58
CA GLY A 50 -1.63 0.40 -16.48
C GLY A 50 -2.28 -0.83 -17.14
N ILE A 51 -3.11 -0.60 -18.17
CA ILE A 51 -3.84 -1.68 -18.87
C ILE A 51 -2.88 -2.74 -19.40
N VAL A 52 -1.85 -2.32 -20.15
CA VAL A 52 -0.79 -3.19 -20.69
C VAL A 52 0.43 -3.18 -19.78
N LYS A 53 0.81 -4.37 -19.30
CA LYS A 53 1.91 -4.57 -18.34
C LYS A 53 3.09 -5.30 -18.97
N SER A 54 4.22 -5.24 -18.26
CA SER A 54 5.37 -6.10 -18.46
C SER A 54 6.04 -6.39 -17.11
N ASN A 55 6.71 -7.53 -16.98
CA ASN A 55 7.42 -7.96 -15.78
C ASN A 55 8.44 -6.89 -15.33
N ASP A 56 9.16 -6.28 -16.27
CA ASP A 56 10.11 -5.21 -15.96
C ASP A 56 9.44 -3.94 -15.41
N ARG A 57 8.29 -3.55 -15.95
CA ARG A 57 7.51 -2.40 -15.44
C ARG A 57 6.93 -2.71 -14.07
N LEU A 58 6.39 -3.91 -13.87
CA LEU A 58 5.85 -4.34 -12.58
C LEU A 58 6.95 -4.39 -11.50
N LYS A 59 8.14 -4.94 -11.80
CA LYS A 59 9.29 -4.89 -10.89
C LYS A 59 9.76 -3.46 -10.62
N ARG A 60 9.67 -2.58 -11.62
CA ARG A 60 9.96 -1.14 -11.42
C ARG A 60 8.94 -0.49 -10.48
N ALA A 61 7.65 -0.77 -10.66
CA ALA A 61 6.59 -0.30 -9.77
C ALA A 61 6.81 -0.78 -8.34
N GLU A 62 7.11 -2.07 -8.15
CA GLU A 62 7.37 -2.66 -6.84
C GLU A 62 8.49 -1.92 -6.09
N ARG A 63 9.63 -1.67 -6.74
CA ARG A 63 10.73 -0.90 -6.14
C ARG A 63 10.32 0.51 -5.73
N ARG A 64 9.57 1.21 -6.59
CA ARG A 64 9.09 2.59 -6.33
C ARG A 64 8.10 2.62 -5.17
N ILE A 65 7.15 1.70 -5.13
CA ILE A 65 6.15 1.61 -4.07
C ILE A 65 6.81 1.25 -2.73
N ASN A 66 7.78 0.33 -2.72
CA ASN A 66 8.54 0.01 -1.51
C ASN A 66 9.34 1.22 -0.99
N HIS A 67 9.88 2.06 -1.88
CA HIS A 67 10.53 3.31 -1.47
C HIS A 67 9.52 4.28 -0.83
N LEU A 68 8.37 4.52 -1.47
CA LEU A 68 7.30 5.36 -0.91
C LEU A 68 6.78 4.86 0.43
N GLU A 69 6.66 3.54 0.60
CA GLU A 69 6.25 2.93 1.87
C GLU A 69 7.23 3.25 2.99
N ASN A 70 8.54 3.18 2.73
CA ASN A 70 9.57 3.50 3.72
C ASN A 70 9.49 4.97 4.14
N GLU A 71 9.37 5.90 3.18
CA GLU A 71 9.23 7.33 3.47
C GLU A 71 7.98 7.63 4.31
N VAL A 72 6.82 7.07 3.93
CA VAL A 72 5.57 7.27 4.66
C VAL A 72 5.62 6.65 6.05
N ASN A 73 6.31 5.52 6.24
CA ASN A 73 6.49 4.91 7.56
C ASN A 73 7.32 5.80 8.50
N ILE A 74 8.36 6.48 7.99
CA ILE A 74 9.15 7.44 8.79
C ILE A 74 8.25 8.57 9.31
N ILE A 75 7.34 9.09 8.49
CA ILE A 75 6.39 10.14 8.89
C ILE A 75 5.36 9.58 9.88
N TRP A 76 4.83 8.39 9.61
CA TRP A 76 3.85 7.70 10.45
C TRP A 76 4.34 7.47 11.89
N GLU A 77 5.61 7.13 12.06
CA GLU A 77 6.20 6.88 13.39
C GLU A 77 6.44 8.15 14.20
N ARG A 78 6.59 9.31 13.53
CA ARG A 78 7.01 10.56 14.16
C ARG A 78 5.87 11.54 14.41
N CYS A 79 4.82 11.46 13.60
CA CYS A 79 3.76 12.45 13.58
C CYS A 79 2.40 11.86 13.97
N LYS A 80 1.54 12.71 14.53
CA LYS A 80 0.13 12.37 14.76
C LYS A 80 -0.52 12.05 13.42
N PRO A 81 -1.31 10.95 13.32
CA PRO A 81 -2.04 10.61 12.11
C PRO A 81 -2.93 11.77 11.66
N THR A 82 -2.74 12.19 10.41
CA THR A 82 -3.65 13.08 9.68
C THR A 82 -4.40 12.27 8.64
N GLN A 83 -5.52 12.80 8.14
CA GLN A 83 -6.28 12.14 7.07
C GLN A 83 -5.41 11.86 5.85
N ASP A 84 -4.70 12.87 5.33
CA ASP A 84 -3.80 12.73 4.18
C ASP A 84 -2.77 11.61 4.36
N LEU A 85 -2.15 11.52 5.54
CA LEU A 85 -1.15 10.51 5.83
C LEU A 85 -1.74 9.10 5.86
N VAL A 86 -2.91 8.95 6.48
CA VAL A 86 -3.63 7.66 6.53
C VAL A 86 -4.06 7.22 5.14
N GLU A 87 -4.60 8.14 4.34
CA GLU A 87 -5.01 7.87 2.97
C GLU A 87 -3.84 7.45 2.09
N LEU A 88 -2.74 8.20 2.12
CA LEU A 88 -1.52 7.86 1.38
C LEU A 88 -0.99 6.48 1.78
N ARG A 89 -0.89 6.20 3.10
CA ARG A 89 -0.44 4.91 3.61
C ARG A 89 -1.34 3.75 3.16
N ASN A 90 -2.64 3.95 3.11
CA ASN A 90 -3.58 2.94 2.65
C ASN A 90 -3.45 2.70 1.14
N LEU A 91 -3.33 3.77 0.34
CA LEU A 91 -3.12 3.67 -1.10
C LEU A 91 -1.84 2.93 -1.46
N ILE A 92 -0.73 3.21 -0.75
CA ILE A 92 0.54 2.49 -0.92
C ILE A 92 0.37 1.00 -0.64
N GLN A 93 -0.28 0.62 0.45
CA GLN A 93 -0.51 -0.79 0.80
C GLN A 93 -1.34 -1.51 -0.28
N VAL A 94 -2.43 -0.88 -0.76
CA VAL A 94 -3.24 -1.44 -1.84
C VAL A 94 -2.42 -1.58 -3.12
N ALA A 95 -1.62 -0.57 -3.46
CA ALA A 95 -0.74 -0.61 -4.63
C ALA A 95 0.26 -1.78 -4.57
N LYS A 96 0.86 -2.05 -3.40
CA LYS A 96 1.74 -3.21 -3.19
C LYS A 96 1.01 -4.53 -3.48
N ILE A 97 -0.21 -4.68 -2.95
CA ILE A 97 -1.01 -5.89 -3.17
C ILE A 97 -1.32 -6.05 -4.66
N VAL A 98 -1.74 -4.98 -5.34
CA VAL A 98 -2.05 -5.01 -6.78
C VAL A 98 -0.83 -5.39 -7.62
N VAL A 99 0.35 -4.83 -7.32
CA VAL A 99 1.59 -5.14 -8.04
C VAL A 99 2.05 -6.56 -7.76
N SER A 100 2.05 -6.99 -6.50
CA SER A 100 2.41 -8.36 -6.12
C SER A 100 1.48 -9.39 -6.78
N ALA A 101 0.17 -9.14 -6.75
CA ALA A 101 -0.80 -9.97 -7.44
C ALA A 101 -0.56 -9.99 -8.96
N SER A 102 -0.23 -8.85 -9.57
CA SER A 102 0.06 -8.78 -11.00
C SER A 102 1.33 -9.53 -11.41
N LEU A 103 2.38 -9.50 -10.57
CA LEU A 103 3.61 -10.26 -10.77
C LEU A 103 3.41 -11.77 -10.60
N GLY A 104 2.48 -12.17 -9.73
CA GLY A 104 2.18 -13.59 -9.46
C GLY A 104 1.20 -14.23 -10.45
N ARG A 105 0.73 -13.52 -11.49
CA ARG A 105 -0.13 -14.11 -12.51
C ARG A 105 0.68 -14.78 -13.60
N GLU A 106 0.24 -15.97 -13.99
CA GLU A 106 0.84 -16.78 -15.06
C GLU A 106 0.05 -16.68 -16.37
N GLU A 107 -1.14 -16.06 -16.36
CA GLU A 107 -2.02 -15.96 -17.51
C GLU A 107 -2.77 -14.62 -17.60
N ASN A 108 -3.11 -14.23 -18.83
CA ASN A 108 -3.89 -13.03 -19.14
C ASN A 108 -5.39 -13.32 -19.07
N ILE A 109 -6.07 -12.76 -18.05
CA ILE A 109 -7.52 -12.89 -17.84
C ILE A 109 -8.15 -11.54 -17.55
N GLY A 110 -9.23 -11.23 -18.27
CA GLY A 110 -10.06 -10.04 -18.04
C GLY A 110 -9.26 -8.75 -18.23
N LEU A 111 -9.22 -7.90 -17.20
CA LEU A 111 -8.49 -6.62 -17.22
C LEU A 111 -6.97 -6.78 -16.95
N HIS A 112 -6.49 -8.00 -16.71
CA HIS A 112 -5.07 -8.26 -16.62
C HIS A 112 -4.50 -8.68 -17.97
N TYR A 113 -3.65 -7.82 -18.54
CA TYR A 113 -2.86 -8.13 -19.71
C TYR A 113 -1.39 -7.76 -19.48
N ASN A 114 -0.52 -8.76 -19.56
CA ASN A 114 0.93 -8.69 -19.46
C ASN A 114 1.53 -9.29 -20.73
N LYS A 115 2.30 -8.49 -21.45
CA LYS A 115 2.89 -8.88 -22.74
C LYS A 115 3.94 -9.99 -22.64
N ASP A 116 4.44 -10.25 -21.44
CA ASP A 116 5.46 -11.29 -21.19
C ASP A 116 4.83 -12.66 -20.87
N LEU A 117 3.49 -12.76 -20.86
CA LEU A 117 2.70 -13.99 -20.66
C LEU A 117 2.10 -14.53 -21.97
N GLU A 118 2.54 -14.00 -23.11
CA GLU A 118 2.16 -14.48 -24.45
C GLU A 118 3.04 -15.63 -24.94
#